data_AF-A0A937WM75-F1
#
_entry.id   AF-A0A937WM75-F1
#
_cell.length_a   1.000
_cell.length_b   1.000
_cell.length_c   1.000
_cell.angle_alpha   90.00
_cell.angle_beta   90.00
_cell.angle_gamma   90.00
#
_symmetry.space_group_name_H-M   'P 1'
#
loop_
_entity.id
_entity.type
_entity.pdbx_description
1 polymer ?
#
loop_
_entity_poly.entity_id
_entity_poly.type
_entity_poly.pdbx_seq_one_letter_code
_entity_poly.pdbx_strand_id
1 'polypeptide(L)'
;MRAVNFFKTILSFLKNPYVFIGLIIIFAIFLPGLTKKHELIERKEFLERESKKLYDENKSLLKETDRLKRDPYYQEKVIREKLGYIKEGEIILRLEPREKKVR
;
A
#
# COMPACT_ATOMS: atom_id res chain seq x y z
N MET A 1 32.07 44.27 29.91
CA MET A 1 33.14 43.26 30.13
C MET A 1 32.67 41.87 30.61
N ARG A 2 31.52 41.71 31.29
CA ARG A 2 31.07 40.39 31.80
C ARG A 2 30.76 39.34 30.71
N ALA A 3 30.16 39.75 29.58
CA ALA A 3 29.82 38.84 28.47
C ALA A 3 31.06 38.22 27.78
N VAL A 4 32.14 38.98 27.65
CA VAL A 4 33.40 38.52 27.03
C VAL A 4 34.07 37.44 27.91
N ASN A 5 34.05 37.63 29.22
CA ASN A 5 34.56 36.64 30.16
C ASN A 5 33.71 35.37 30.16
N PHE A 6 32.38 35.50 30.06
CA PHE A 6 31.46 34.37 29.97
C PHE A 6 31.72 33.51 28.73
N PHE A 7 31.91 34.15 27.57
CA PHE A 7 32.29 33.47 26.33
C PHE A 7 33.64 32.77 26.44
N LYS A 8 34.61 33.39 27.12
CA LYS A 8 35.94 32.83 27.34
C LYS A 8 35.91 31.61 28.25
N THR A 9 35.07 31.61 29.29
CA THR A 9 34.87 30.45 30.18
C THR A 9 34.23 29.31 29.40
N ILE A 10 33.16 29.58 28.62
CA ILE A 10 32.52 28.59 27.73
C ILE A 10 33.55 28.00 26.76
N LEU A 11 34.37 28.83 26.13
CA LEU A 11 35.41 28.40 25.19
C LEU A 11 36.52 27.56 25.86
N SER A 12 36.81 27.78 27.15
CA SER A 12 37.78 26.97 27.89
C SER A 12 37.25 25.57 28.24
N PHE A 13 35.95 25.44 28.50
CA PHE A 13 35.32 24.13 28.73
C PHE A 13 35.30 23.27 27.47
N LEU A 14 35.21 23.89 26.28
CA LEU A 14 35.34 23.20 25.00
C LEU A 14 36.71 22.55 24.77
N LYS A 15 37.79 22.98 25.45
CA LYS A 15 39.12 22.35 25.29
C LYS A 15 39.25 21.01 26.00
N ASN A 16 38.28 20.65 26.84
CA ASN A 16 38.31 19.41 27.61
C ASN A 16 37.77 18.24 26.76
N PRO A 17 38.54 17.16 26.52
CA PRO A 17 38.11 16.06 25.65
C PRO A 17 36.82 15.36 26.11
N TYR A 18 36.52 15.38 27.41
CA TYR A 18 35.30 14.80 27.97
C TYR A 18 34.01 15.51 27.53
N VAL A 19 34.08 16.81 27.23
CA VAL A 19 32.92 17.58 26.74
C VAL A 19 32.57 17.16 25.31
N PHE A 20 33.59 16.90 24.48
CA PHE A 20 33.38 16.35 23.13
C PHE A 20 32.79 14.94 23.17
N ILE A 21 33.28 14.08 24.07
CA ILE A 21 32.74 12.71 24.24
C ILE A 21 31.27 12.76 24.67
N GLY A 22 30.91 13.62 25.63
CA GLY A 22 29.51 13.81 26.04
C GLY A 22 28.62 14.31 24.91
N LEU A 23 29.11 15.26 24.09
CA LEU A 23 28.38 15.78 22.94
C LEU A 23 28.15 14.70 21.87
N ILE A 24 29.15 13.86 21.61
CA ILE A 24 29.07 12.75 20.65
C ILE A 24 28.03 11.70 21.12
N ILE A 25 28.01 11.38 22.43
CA ILE A 25 27.03 10.44 22.99
C ILE A 25 25.60 11.00 22.84
N ILE A 26 25.39 12.29 23.12
CA ILE A 26 24.09 12.94 22.92
C ILE A 26 23.69 12.90 21.45
N PHE A 27 24.59 13.25 20.53
CA PHE A 27 24.31 13.17 19.09
C PHE A 27 24.00 11.74 18.63
N ALA A 28 24.74 10.73 19.12
CA ALA A 28 24.55 9.32 18.77
C ALA A 28 23.18 8.78 19.20
N ILE A 29 22.65 9.24 20.33
CA ILE A 29 21.31 8.86 20.81
C ILE A 29 20.21 9.53 19.97
N PHE A 30 20.42 10.77 19.52
CA PHE A 30 19.42 11.54 18.78
C PHE A 30 19.36 11.23 17.27
N LEU A 31 20.47 10.81 16.65
CA LEU A 31 20.56 10.44 15.23
C LEU A 31 19.56 9.35 14.77
N PRO A 32 19.43 8.19 15.45
CA PRO A 32 18.52 7.12 15.00
C PRO A 32 17.02 7.49 15.15
N GLY A 33 16.69 8.58 15.85
CA GLY A 33 15.32 9.05 16.02
C GLY A 33 14.72 9.69 14.77
N LEU A 34 15.54 10.11 13.81
CA LEU A 34 15.10 10.77 12.58
C LEU A 34 14.86 9.77 11.43
N THR A 35 15.69 8.74 11.30
CA THR A 35 15.58 7.75 10.22
C THR A 35 14.32 6.89 10.36
N LYS A 36 13.93 6.53 11.58
CA LYS A 36 12.70 5.76 11.85
C LYS A 36 11.43 6.47 11.44
N LYS A 37 11.42 7.80 11.38
CA LYS A 37 10.20 8.56 11.04
C LYS A 37 9.83 8.41 9.58
N HIS A 38 10.81 8.39 8.66
CA HIS A 38 10.54 8.23 7.24
C HIS A 38 10.01 6.83 6.92
N GLU A 39 10.63 5.78 7.47
CA GLU A 39 10.14 4.41 7.30
C GLU A 39 8.71 4.24 7.83
N LEU A 40 8.39 4.85 8.99
CA LEU A 40 7.04 4.79 9.55
C LEU A 40 6.01 5.54 8.70
N ILE A 41 6.38 6.67 8.09
CA ILE A 41 5.50 7.42 7.18
C ILE A 41 5.23 6.62 5.92
N GLU A 42 6.28 6.10 5.27
CA GLU A 42 6.14 5.27 4.06
C GLU A 42 5.31 4.01 4.34
N ARG A 43 5.56 3.36 5.48
CA ARG A 43 4.81 2.17 5.89
C ARG A 43 3.35 2.52 6.15
N LYS A 44 3.07 3.65 6.81
CA LYS A 44 1.70 4.12 7.05
C LYS A 44 0.98 4.36 5.73
N GLU A 45 1.58 5.11 4.80
CA GLU A 45 0.95 5.39 3.50
C GLU A 45 0.72 4.11 2.68
N PHE A 46 1.67 3.17 2.70
CA PHE A 46 1.51 1.87 2.06
C PHE A 46 0.29 1.13 2.62
N LEU A 47 0.19 1.03 3.95
CA LEU A 47 -0.91 0.33 4.62
C LEU A 47 -2.25 1.03 4.38
N GLU A 48 -2.30 2.36 4.35
CA GLU A 48 -3.52 3.11 4.03
C GLU A 48 -3.99 2.85 2.60
N ARG A 49 -3.06 2.82 1.62
CA ARG A 49 -3.39 2.47 0.24
C ARG A 49 -3.89 1.04 0.11
N GLU A 50 -3.22 0.10 0.76
CA GLU A 50 -3.61 -1.32 0.74
C GLU A 50 -4.97 -1.55 1.40
N SER A 51 -5.21 -0.92 2.56
CA SER A 51 -6.50 -0.97 3.25
C SER A 51 -7.63 -0.44 2.38
N LYS A 52 -7.43 0.71 1.72
CA LYS A 52 -8.44 1.27 0.81
C LYS A 52 -8.72 0.33 -0.37
N LYS A 53 -7.67 -0.23 -0.99
CA LYS A 53 -7.82 -1.19 -2.10
C LYS A 53 -8.63 -2.41 -1.66
N LEU A 54 -8.28 -3.01 -0.53
CA LEU A 54 -8.98 -4.18 0.01
C LEU A 54 -10.43 -3.86 0.38
N TYR A 55 -10.71 -2.67 0.89
CA TYR A 55 -12.07 -2.24 1.18
C TYR A 55 -12.92 -2.12 -0.09
N ASP A 56 -12.38 -1.50 -1.14
CA ASP A 56 -13.07 -1.35 -2.42
C ASP A 56 -13.30 -2.71 -3.11
N GLU A 57 -12.32 -3.62 -3.03
CA GLU A 57 -12.43 -4.99 -3.52
C GLU A 57 -13.46 -5.81 -2.74
N ASN A 58 -13.47 -5.71 -1.42
CA ASN A 58 -14.48 -6.37 -0.60
C ASN A 58 -15.89 -5.85 -0.93
N LYS A 59 -16.04 -4.54 -1.11
CA LYS A 59 -17.31 -3.94 -1.51
C LYS A 59 -17.79 -4.41 -2.90
N SER A 60 -16.88 -4.58 -3.86
CA SER A 60 -17.23 -5.08 -5.20
C SER A 60 -17.63 -6.56 -5.15
N LEU A 61 -16.88 -7.37 -4.41
CA LEU A 61 -17.16 -8.79 -4.19
C LEU A 61 -18.50 -8.98 -3.49
N LEU A 62 -18.79 -8.21 -2.44
CA LEU A 62 -20.09 -8.27 -1.75
C LEU A 62 -21.24 -8.01 -2.73
N LYS A 63 -21.14 -6.98 -3.58
CA LYS A 63 -22.13 -6.72 -4.64
C LYS A 63 -22.25 -7.85 -5.65
N GLU A 64 -21.15 -8.50 -6.02
CA GLU A 64 -21.18 -9.68 -6.89
C GLU A 64 -21.88 -10.85 -6.20
N THR A 65 -21.56 -11.14 -4.94
CA THR A 65 -22.21 -12.20 -4.17
C THR A 65 -23.70 -11.95 -3.96
N ASP A 66 -24.11 -10.71 -3.72
CA ASP A 66 -25.52 -10.34 -3.58
C ASP A 66 -26.27 -10.54 -4.90
N ARG A 67 -25.68 -10.13 -6.02
CA ARG A 67 -26.26 -10.37 -7.35
C ARG A 67 -26.35 -11.87 -7.65
N LEU A 68 -25.29 -12.63 -7.38
CA LEU A 68 -25.30 -14.09 -7.51
C LEU A 68 -26.37 -14.75 -6.65
N LYS A 69 -26.73 -14.21 -5.48
CA LYS A 69 -27.74 -14.81 -4.62
C LYS A 69 -29.17 -14.42 -4.99
N ARG A 70 -29.39 -13.18 -5.45
CA ARG A 70 -30.72 -12.58 -5.54
C ARG A 70 -31.21 -12.35 -6.97
N ASP A 71 -30.32 -12.39 -7.97
CA ASP A 71 -30.66 -12.14 -9.37
C ASP A 71 -30.59 -13.44 -10.19
N PRO A 72 -31.74 -14.06 -10.52
CA PRO A 72 -31.78 -15.29 -11.31
C PRO A 72 -31.20 -15.14 -12.72
N TYR A 73 -31.32 -13.96 -13.34
CA TYR A 73 -30.76 -13.72 -14.66
C TYR A 73 -29.23 -13.66 -14.60
N TYR A 74 -28.69 -13.01 -13.57
CA TYR A 74 -27.26 -12.99 -13.34
C TYR A 74 -26.70 -14.38 -13.00
N GLN A 75 -27.42 -15.19 -12.22
CA GLN A 75 -27.06 -16.59 -11.98
C GLN A 75 -26.98 -17.39 -13.28
N GLU A 76 -28.02 -17.35 -14.11
CA GLU A 76 -28.05 -18.07 -15.38
C GLU A 76 -26.92 -17.62 -16.31
N LYS A 77 -26.66 -16.31 -16.40
CA LYS A 77 -25.52 -15.76 -17.14
C LYS A 77 -24.20 -16.35 -16.65
N VAL A 78 -23.95 -16.34 -15.34
CA VAL A 78 -22.70 -16.87 -14.76
C VAL A 78 -22.59 -18.37 -14.97
N ILE A 79 -23.69 -19.13 -14.85
CA ILE A 79 -23.72 -20.57 -15.12
C ILE A 79 -23.36 -20.86 -16.59
N ARG A 80 -23.92 -20.10 -17.54
CA ARG A 80 -23.62 -20.26 -18.97
C ARG A 80 -22.19 -19.86 -19.30
N GLU A 81 -21.71 -18.73 -18.79
CA GLU A 81 -20.41 -18.16 -19.14
C GLU A 81 -19.24 -18.84 -18.39
N LYS A 82 -19.38 -19.08 -17.08
CA LYS A 82 -18.29 -19.64 -16.25
C LYS A 82 -18.34 -21.17 -16.16
N LEU A 83 -19.52 -21.79 -16.19
CA LEU A 83 -19.68 -23.24 -16.04
C LEU A 83 -20.03 -23.96 -17.34
N GLY A 84 -20.37 -23.23 -18.42
CA GLY A 84 -20.70 -23.82 -19.72
C GLY A 84 -21.98 -24.66 -19.71
N TYR A 85 -22.83 -24.51 -18.70
CA TYR A 85 -24.03 -25.32 -18.56
C TYR A 85 -25.13 -24.82 -19.51
N ILE A 86 -25.87 -25.76 -20.10
CA ILE A 86 -26.99 -25.51 -21.01
C ILE A 86 -28.20 -26.31 -20.52
N LYS A 87 -29.42 -25.77 -20.70
CA LYS A 87 -30.64 -26.50 -20.35
C LYS A 87 -30.92 -27.57 -21.41
N GLU A 88 -31.65 -28.61 -21.01
CA GLU A 88 -32.11 -29.65 -21.95
C GLU A 88 -32.91 -29.02 -23.11
N GLY A 89 -32.51 -29.34 -24.34
CA GLY A 89 -33.13 -28.80 -25.55
C GLY A 89 -32.48 -27.52 -26.13
N GLU A 90 -31.44 -26.97 -25.50
CA GLU A 90 -30.69 -25.82 -26.02
C GLU A 90 -29.51 -26.24 -26.92
N ILE A 91 -29.20 -25.46 -27.96
CA ILE A 91 -28.10 -25.71 -28.92
C ILE A 91 -27.05 -24.59 -28.81
N ILE A 92 -25.78 -24.95 -28.65
CA ILE A 92 -24.66 -24.01 -28.64
C ILE A 92 -24.29 -23.65 -30.09
N LEU A 93 -24.50 -22.39 -30.48
CA LEU A 93 -24.07 -21.88 -31.77
C LEU A 93 -22.66 -21.28 -31.65
N ARG A 94 -21.63 -22.01 -32.12
CA ARG A 94 -20.28 -21.47 -32.27
C ARG A 94 -20.13 -20.87 -33.66
N LEU A 95 -19.95 -19.56 -33.74
CA LEU A 95 -19.68 -18.86 -34.99
C LEU A 95 -18.18 -18.95 -35.29
N GLU A 96 -17.80 -19.87 -36.17
CA GLU A 96 -16.42 -19.90 -36.67
C GLU A 96 -16.19 -18.72 -37.64
N PRO A 97 -15.04 -18.02 -37.54
CA PRO A 97 -14.71 -16.97 -38.49
C PRO A 97 -14.64 -17.57 -39.90
N ARG A 98 -15.33 -16.95 -40.86
CA ARG A 98 -15.29 -17.37 -42.26
C ARG A 98 -13.86 -17.20 -42.78
N GLU A 99 -13.14 -18.29 -43.00
CA GLU A 99 -11.84 -18.25 -43.67
C GLU A 99 -12.00 -17.54 -45.02
N LYS A 100 -11.42 -16.34 -45.12
CA LYS A 100 -11.24 -15.67 -46.40
C LYS A 100 -10.24 -16.51 -47.19
N LYS A 101 -10.74 -17.38 -48.07
CA LYS A 101 -9.91 -17.98 -49.13
C LYS A 101 -9.34 -16.83 -49.96
N VAL A 102 -8.09 -16.46 -49.68
CA VAL A 102 -7.28 -15.62 -50.54
C VAL A 102 -7.06 -16.41 -51.82
N ARG A 103 -7.69 -15.94 -52.91
CA ARG A 103 -7.47 -16.43 -54.27
C ARG A 103 -6.27 -15.70 -54.87
#